data_AF-A0A0U9HNK2-F1
#
_entry.id   AF-A0A0U9HNK2-F1
#
_cell.length_a   1.000
_cell.length_b   1.000
_cell.length_c   1.000
_cell.angle_alpha   90.00
_cell.angle_beta   90.00
_cell.angle_gamma   90.00
#
_symmetry.space_group_name_H-M   'P 1'
#
loop_
_entity.id
_entity.type
_entity.pdbx_description
1 polymer ?
#
loop_
_entity_poly.entity_id
_entity_poly.type
_entity_poly.pdbx_seq_one_letter_code
_entity_poly.pdbx_strand_id
1 'polypeptide(L)'
;MLIGADILDLERIKIIERKKSILCRLFTPLELESTVKLNYREKIITLGSMLAAKEAVAKALGTGFTDTIGTQDIQIIINENGERKIEFLNTAKSFADELGVTEAHLTIDTENKLVVALVALERGFFI
;
A
#
# COMPACT_ATOMS: atom_id res chain seq x y z
N MET A 1 -4.54 -18.63 -3.10
CA MET A 1 -3.68 -17.61 -2.48
C MET A 1 -2.92 -16.88 -3.57
N LEU A 2 -2.97 -15.56 -3.59
CA LEU A 2 -2.20 -14.68 -4.48
C LEU A 2 -1.12 -13.98 -3.65
N ILE A 3 0.06 -13.74 -4.22
CA ILE A 3 1.21 -13.19 -3.48
C ILE A 3 1.80 -12.03 -4.27
N GLY A 4 2.17 -10.97 -3.56
CA GLY A 4 2.92 -9.87 -4.12
C GLY A 4 3.95 -9.35 -3.13
N ALA A 5 5.08 -8.90 -3.65
CA ALA A 5 6.15 -8.31 -2.85
C ALA A 5 6.70 -7.06 -3.55
N ASP A 6 7.14 -6.11 -2.75
CA ASP A 6 7.82 -4.93 -3.25
C ASP A 6 8.93 -4.46 -2.30
N ILE A 7 9.93 -3.81 -2.89
CA ILE A 7 11.04 -3.19 -2.17
C ILE A 7 11.21 -1.75 -2.63
N LEU A 8 11.31 -0.85 -1.66
CA LEU A 8 11.37 0.58 -1.90
C LEU A 8 12.54 1.24 -1.18
N ASP A 9 13.35 2.00 -1.91
CA ASP A 9 14.39 2.87 -1.34
C ASP A 9 13.77 4.19 -0.86
N LEU A 10 13.87 4.47 0.44
CA LEU A 10 13.36 5.67 1.11
C LEU A 10 13.93 6.98 0.56
N GLU A 11 15.07 6.95 -0.14
CA GLU A 11 15.57 8.13 -0.87
C GLU A 11 14.56 8.60 -1.92
N ARG A 12 13.80 7.70 -2.55
CA ARG A 12 12.72 8.07 -3.49
C ARG A 12 11.63 8.86 -2.78
N ILE A 13 11.28 8.48 -1.55
CA ILE A 13 10.24 9.15 -0.76
C ILE A 13 10.70 10.55 -0.34
N LYS A 14 11.97 10.73 0.04
CA LYS A 14 12.51 12.06 0.39
C LYS A 14 12.39 13.07 -0.76
N ILE A 15 12.45 12.59 -2.01
CA ILE A 15 12.25 13.42 -3.20
C ILE A 15 10.75 13.68 -3.44
N ILE A 16 9.92 12.66 -3.31
CA ILE A 16 8.46 12.73 -3.53
C ILE A 16 7.77 13.60 -2.49
N GLU A 17 8.16 13.50 -1.22
CA GLU A 17 7.51 14.18 -0.09
C GLU A 17 7.53 15.71 -0.21
N ARG A 18 8.54 16.25 -0.91
CA ARG A 18 8.66 17.69 -1.21
C ARG A 18 7.66 18.18 -2.26
N LYS A 19 6.98 17.27 -2.97
CA LYS A 19 6.08 17.57 -4.09
C LYS A 19 4.64 17.20 -3.71
N LYS A 20 3.92 18.15 -3.12
CA LYS A 20 2.52 17.96 -2.65
C LYS A 20 1.60 17.37 -3.72
N SER A 21 1.73 17.80 -4.99
CA SER A 21 0.92 17.26 -6.09
C SER A 21 1.14 15.77 -6.33
N ILE A 22 2.37 15.27 -6.15
CA ILE A 22 2.67 13.84 -6.29
C ILE A 22 2.12 13.07 -5.08
N LEU A 23 2.28 13.60 -3.86
CA LEU A 23 1.70 12.99 -2.66
C LEU A 23 0.19 12.81 -2.79
N CYS A 24 -0.53 13.86 -3.19
CA CYS A 24 -1.98 13.81 -3.40
C CYS A 24 -2.41 12.91 -4.57
N ARG A 25 -1.48 12.45 -5.41
CA ARG A 25 -1.74 11.46 -6.46
C ARG A 25 -1.49 10.04 -5.97
N LEU A 26 -0.47 9.83 -5.15
CA LEU A 26 -0.06 8.50 -4.69
C LEU A 26 -0.87 7.99 -3.48
N PHE A 27 -1.25 8.91 -2.59
CA PHE A 27 -1.85 8.60 -1.31
C PHE A 27 -3.25 9.19 -1.19
N THR A 28 -4.12 8.49 -0.48
CA THR A 28 -5.46 8.98 -0.16
C THR A 28 -5.37 10.08 0.91
N PRO A 29 -6.43 10.90 1.09
CA PRO A 29 -6.46 11.90 2.14
C PRO A 29 -6.23 11.32 3.55
N LEU A 30 -6.84 10.18 3.87
CA LEU A 30 -6.71 9.51 5.18
C LEU A 30 -5.28 9.00 5.42
N GLU A 31 -4.61 8.47 4.38
CA GLU A 31 -3.21 8.06 4.49
C GLU A 31 -2.31 9.26 4.78
N LEU A 32 -2.50 10.38 4.07
CA LEU A 32 -1.74 11.59 4.31
C LEU A 32 -2.00 12.16 5.72
N GLU A 33 -3.25 12.14 6.17
CA GLU A 33 -3.64 12.58 7.51
C GLU A 33 -2.93 11.78 8.61
N SER A 34 -2.78 10.46 8.44
CA SER A 34 -2.05 9.59 9.38
C SER A 34 -0.59 10.00 9.58
N THR A 35 -0.02 10.78 8.67
CA THR A 35 1.39 11.22 8.73
C THR A 35 1.60 12.61 9.32
N VAL A 36 0.53 13.38 9.56
CA VAL A 36 0.64 14.81 9.92
C VAL A 36 1.35 15.05 11.25
N LYS A 37 1.15 14.14 12.21
CA LYS A 37 1.73 14.25 13.56
C LYS A 37 3.10 13.57 13.71
N LEU A 38 3.57 12.88 12.66
CA LEU A 38 4.82 12.12 12.70
C LEU A 38 6.02 13.06 12.56
N ASN A 39 7.15 12.70 13.19
CA ASN A 39 8.40 13.38 12.87
C ASN A 39 8.85 13.06 11.44
N TYR A 40 9.82 13.81 10.91
CA TYR A 40 10.23 13.66 9.52
C TYR A 40 10.68 12.24 9.16
N ARG A 41 11.45 11.57 10.04
CA ARG A 41 11.94 10.21 9.78
C ARG A 41 10.80 9.21 9.75
N GLU A 42 9.90 9.26 10.73
CA GLU A 42 8.71 8.41 10.79
C GLU A 42 7.81 8.63 9.59
N LYS A 43 7.58 9.88 9.19
CA LYS A 43 6.79 10.23 8.00
C LYS A 43 7.36 9.58 6.74
N ILE A 44 8.68 9.66 6.53
CA ILE A 44 9.33 9.07 5.36
C ILE A 44 9.18 7.54 5.36
N ILE A 45 9.40 6.88 6.51
CA ILE A 45 9.24 5.42 6.64
C ILE A 45 7.78 5.02 6.39
N THR A 46 6.83 5.73 6.98
CA THR A 46 5.40 5.44 6.85
C THR A 46 4.92 5.63 5.41
N LEU A 47 5.28 6.73 4.73
CA LEU A 47 4.97 6.93 3.31
C LEU A 47 5.61 5.85 2.42
N GLY A 48 6.85 5.48 2.69
CA GLY A 48 7.54 4.39 1.96
C GLY A 48 6.88 3.04 2.16
N SER A 49 6.48 2.73 3.40
CA SER A 49 5.74 1.52 3.77
C SER A 49 4.40 1.42 3.06
N MET A 50 3.62 2.50 3.04
CA MET A 50 2.34 2.51 2.34
C MET A 50 2.53 2.34 0.83
N LEU A 51 3.51 3.01 0.23
CA LEU A 51 3.73 2.89 -1.21
C LEU A 51 4.21 1.48 -1.62
N ALA A 52 5.17 0.91 -0.87
CA ALA A 52 5.61 -0.47 -1.09
C ALA A 52 4.48 -1.48 -0.90
N ALA A 53 3.65 -1.31 0.13
CA ALA A 53 2.49 -2.16 0.36
C ALA A 53 1.48 -2.07 -0.80
N LYS A 54 1.17 -0.87 -1.31
CA LYS A 54 0.28 -0.71 -2.47
C LYS A 54 0.85 -1.38 -3.71
N GLU A 55 2.15 -1.25 -3.98
CA GLU A 55 2.82 -1.96 -5.08
C GLU A 55 2.75 -3.48 -4.91
N ALA A 56 2.97 -3.99 -3.70
CA ALA A 56 2.84 -5.40 -3.39
C ALA A 56 1.40 -5.91 -3.59
N VAL A 57 0.38 -5.16 -3.15
CA VAL A 57 -1.04 -5.49 -3.39
C VAL A 57 -1.33 -5.54 -4.89
N ALA A 58 -0.91 -4.53 -5.66
CA ALA A 58 -1.16 -4.48 -7.09
C ALA A 58 -0.51 -5.66 -7.84
N LYS A 59 0.68 -6.10 -7.40
CA LYS A 59 1.33 -7.31 -7.90
C LYS A 59 0.58 -8.58 -7.50
N ALA A 60 0.08 -8.67 -6.27
CA ALA A 60 -0.72 -9.80 -5.81
C ALA A 60 -2.02 -9.94 -6.62
N LEU A 61 -2.67 -8.84 -6.96
CA LEU A 61 -3.84 -8.83 -7.86
C LEU A 61 -3.51 -9.19 -9.32
N GLY A 62 -2.23 -9.35 -9.66
CA GLY A 62 -1.77 -9.74 -11.00
C GLY A 62 -1.75 -8.62 -12.04
N THR A 63 -2.00 -7.38 -11.63
CA THR A 63 -2.07 -6.23 -12.55
C THR A 63 -0.79 -5.40 -12.54
N GLY A 64 -0.10 -5.30 -11.39
CA GLY A 64 0.78 -4.16 -11.13
C GLY A 64 0.00 -2.83 -11.10
N PHE A 65 0.68 -1.69 -10.92
CA PHE A 65 0.04 -0.40 -11.20
C PHE A 65 -0.02 -0.18 -12.71
N THR A 66 -1.22 -0.02 -13.23
CA THR A 66 -1.51 0.18 -14.66
C THR A 66 -2.55 1.29 -14.80
N ASP A 67 -2.96 1.58 -16.03
CA ASP A 67 -4.09 2.47 -16.28
C ASP A 67 -5.42 1.94 -15.69
N THR A 68 -5.45 0.68 -15.21
CA THR A 68 -6.64 0.03 -14.64
C THR A 68 -6.72 0.18 -13.12
N ILE A 69 -5.63 -0.04 -12.38
CA ILE A 69 -5.58 0.10 -10.92
C ILE A 69 -4.63 1.22 -10.55
N GLY A 70 -5.20 2.32 -10.07
CA GLY A 70 -4.47 3.48 -9.59
C GLY A 70 -3.93 3.26 -8.18
N THR A 71 -2.92 4.04 -7.80
CA THR A 71 -2.31 3.96 -6.47
C THR A 71 -3.28 4.29 -5.33
N GLN A 72 -4.32 5.10 -5.58
CA GLN A 72 -5.35 5.43 -4.59
C GLN A 72 -6.51 4.44 -4.54
N ASP A 73 -6.57 3.48 -5.47
CA ASP A 73 -7.56 2.40 -5.40
C ASP A 73 -7.18 1.36 -4.34
N ILE A 74 -5.93 1.42 -3.84
CA ILE A 74 -5.46 0.64 -2.71
C ILE A 74 -5.10 1.61 -1.60
N GLN A 75 -5.70 1.40 -0.43
CA GLN A 75 -5.49 2.21 0.76
C GLN A 75 -4.89 1.36 1.89
N ILE A 76 -3.89 1.90 2.58
CA ILE A 76 -3.26 1.28 3.73
C ILE A 76 -3.67 2.06 4.99
N ILE A 77 -4.51 1.45 5.81
CA ILE A 77 -4.97 2.03 7.07
C ILE A 77 -4.03 1.62 8.20
N ILE A 78 -3.69 2.55 9.08
CA ILE A 78 -2.90 2.30 10.29
C ILE A 78 -3.83 2.45 11.49
N ASN A 79 -4.10 1.35 12.19
CA ASN A 79 -4.95 1.36 13.37
C ASN A 79 -4.19 1.88 14.60
N GLU A 80 -4.92 2.11 15.70
CA GLU A 80 -4.36 2.65 16.95
C GLU A 80 -3.25 1.76 17.57
N ASN A 81 -3.31 0.44 17.34
CA ASN A 81 -2.30 -0.53 17.76
C ASN A 81 -1.07 -0.58 16.82
N GLY A 82 -1.05 0.24 15.76
CA GLY A 82 0.01 0.25 14.73
C GLY A 82 -0.15 -0.83 13.65
N GLU A 83 -1.20 -1.66 13.73
CA GLU A 83 -1.51 -2.66 12.72
C GLU A 83 -1.88 -1.99 11.39
N ARG A 84 -1.36 -2.52 10.29
CA ARG A 84 -1.64 -2.01 8.94
C ARG A 84 -2.64 -2.93 8.24
N LYS A 85 -3.72 -2.35 7.73
CA LYS A 85 -4.76 -3.07 6.97
C LYS A 85 -4.85 -2.55 5.54
N ILE A 86 -5.13 -3.48 4.62
CA ILE A 86 -5.38 -3.16 3.21
C ILE A 86 -6.88 -2.94 3.04
N GLU A 87 -7.25 -1.81 2.44
CA GLU A 87 -8.60 -1.52 2.00
C GLU A 87 -8.60 -1.33 0.48
N PHE A 88 -9.46 -2.08 -0.20
CA PHE A 88 -9.65 -1.98 -1.65
C PHE A 88 -10.77 -0.99 -1.95
N LEU A 89 -10.46 0.00 -2.78
CA LEU A 89 -11.36 1.05 -3.24
C LEU A 89 -11.56 0.94 -4.75
N ASN A 90 -12.63 1.56 -5.25
CA ASN A 90 -12.93 1.74 -6.68
C ASN A 90 -12.64 0.46 -7.52
N THR A 91 -11.81 0.57 -8.56
CA THR A 91 -11.49 -0.53 -9.48
C THR A 91 -10.77 -1.69 -8.78
N ALA A 92 -9.88 -1.42 -7.82
CA ALA A 92 -9.20 -2.49 -7.09
C ALA A 92 -10.16 -3.35 -6.28
N LYS A 93 -11.25 -2.74 -5.75
CA LYS A 93 -12.31 -3.47 -5.08
C LYS A 93 -13.02 -4.43 -6.02
N SER A 94 -13.45 -3.96 -7.19
CA SER A 94 -14.10 -4.81 -8.18
C SER A 94 -13.21 -5.99 -8.62
N PHE A 95 -11.91 -5.75 -8.79
CA PHE A 95 -10.95 -6.81 -9.10
C PHE A 95 -10.77 -7.81 -7.96
N ALA A 96 -10.65 -7.33 -6.72
CA ALA A 96 -10.54 -8.19 -5.55
C ALA A 96 -11.79 -9.08 -5.41
N ASP A 97 -12.98 -8.51 -5.60
CA ASP A 97 -14.25 -9.21 -5.56
C ASP A 97 -14.36 -10.26 -6.68
N GLU A 98 -13.99 -9.93 -7.93
CA GLU A 98 -13.99 -10.86 -9.06
C GLU A 98 -13.02 -12.03 -8.86
N LEU A 99 -11.85 -11.74 -8.30
CA LEU A 99 -10.87 -12.76 -7.92
C LEU A 99 -11.33 -13.58 -6.70
N GLY A 100 -12.42 -13.18 -6.02
CA GLY A 100 -12.93 -13.86 -4.83
C GLY A 100 -12.00 -13.70 -3.64
N VAL A 101 -11.31 -12.55 -3.52
CA VAL A 101 -10.45 -12.26 -2.38
C VAL A 101 -11.30 -12.12 -1.11
N THR A 102 -11.01 -12.93 -0.10
CA THR A 102 -11.75 -12.96 1.16
C THR A 102 -10.96 -12.39 2.33
N GLU A 103 -9.63 -12.47 2.26
CA GLU A 103 -8.75 -11.99 3.31
C GLU A 103 -7.45 -11.45 2.72
N ALA A 104 -6.87 -10.45 3.38
CA ALA A 104 -5.64 -9.80 2.96
C ALA A 104 -4.67 -9.70 4.14
N HIS A 105 -3.50 -10.29 3.97
CA HIS A 105 -2.42 -10.28 4.95
C HIS A 105 -1.30 -9.38 4.44
N LEU A 106 -0.77 -8.54 5.33
CA LEU A 106 0.32 -7.60 5.03
C LEU A 106 1.39 -7.71 6.11
N THR A 107 2.64 -7.89 5.68
CA THR A 107 3.80 -7.66 6.53
C THR A 107 4.74 -6.66 5.87
N ILE A 108 5.35 -5.82 6.69
CA ILE A 108 6.28 -4.79 6.25
C ILE A 108 7.48 -4.83 7.19
N ASP A 109 8.66 -4.81 6.60
CA ASP A 109 9.91 -4.62 7.33
C ASP A 109 10.68 -3.43 6.76
N THR A 110 11.55 -2.83 7.57
CA THR A 110 12.35 -1.68 7.18
C THR A 110 13.76 -1.82 7.74
N GLU A 111 14.74 -1.87 6.84
CA GLU A 111 16.16 -1.98 7.19
C GLU A 111 16.94 -0.86 6.49
N ASN A 112 17.63 -0.03 7.29
CA ASN A 112 18.35 1.16 6.83
C ASN A 112 17.49 2.12 5.98
N LYS A 113 17.67 2.07 4.66
CA LYS A 113 16.97 2.90 3.67
C LYS A 113 15.97 2.11 2.84
N LEU A 114 15.81 0.82 3.09
CA LEU A 114 14.94 -0.06 2.32
C LEU A 114 13.71 -0.41 3.15
N VAL A 115 12.56 -0.37 2.49
CA VAL A 115 11.31 -0.92 2.99
C VAL A 115 10.94 -2.11 2.13
N VAL A 116 10.53 -3.21 2.76
CA VAL A 116 10.04 -4.40 2.07
C VAL A 116 8.61 -4.64 2.51
N ALA A 117 7.71 -4.85 1.56
CA ALA A 117 6.34 -5.25 1.83
C ALA A 117 6.05 -6.60 1.17
N LEU A 118 5.37 -7.48 1.91
CA LEU A 118 4.86 -8.75 1.42
C LEU A 118 3.35 -8.81 1.69
N VAL A 119 2.61 -9.18 0.66
CA VAL A 119 1.15 -9.31 0.68
C VAL A 119 0.75 -10.72 0.27
N ALA A 120 -0.18 -11.29 1.03
CA ALA A 120 -0.88 -12.52 0.65
C ALA A 120 -2.39 -12.26 0.65
N LEU A 121 -3.04 -12.55 -0.48
CA LEU A 121 -4.50 -12.46 -0.62
C LEU A 121 -5.08 -13.87 -0.66
N GLU A 122 -5.95 -14.18 0.29
CA GLU A 122 -6.69 -15.43 0.31
C GLU A 122 -7.90 -15.34 -0.59
N ARG A 123 -8.26 -16.47 -1.18
CA ARG A 123 -9.41 -16.55 -2.09
C ARG A 123 -10.41 -17.57 -1.54
N GLY A 124 -11.67 -17.18 -1.44
CA GLY A 124 -12.76 -18.10 -1.15
C GLY A 124 -13.07 -18.96 -2.36
N PHE A 125 -13.24 -20.26 -2.15
CA PHE A 125 -13.89 -21.12 -3.14
C PHE A 125 -15.37 -21.18 -2.80
N PHE A 126 -16.21 -20.53 -3.60
CA PHE A 126 -17.63 -20.86 -3.64
C PHE A 126 -17.74 -22.17 -4.42
N ILE A 127 -17.88 -23.28 -3.70
CA ILE A 127 -18.16 -24.61 -4.26
C ILE A 127 -19.67 -24.80 -4.32
#